data_AF-A0A934WZB2-F1
#
_entry.id   AF-A0A934WZB2-F1
#
_cell.length_a   1.000
_cell.length_b   1.000
_cell.length_c   1.000
_cell.angle_alpha   90.00
_cell.angle_beta   90.00
_cell.angle_gamma   90.00
#
_symmetry.space_group_name_H-M   'P 1'
#
loop_
_entity.id
_entity.type
_entity.pdbx_description
1 polymer ?
#
loop_
_entity_poly.entity_id
_entity_poly.type
_entity_poly.pdbx_seq_one_letter_code
_entity_poly.pdbx_strand_id
1 'polypeptide(L)'
;MNLSLKKIEKQLLDRDTWLFIGAICLATIISMLEKPENSWKFYLIHLAVLLILLTPQIIWDWHKTVLLNRWIKTKYLLGWGFIYLLYPFLVFILLYNLPEINFKGIKLNLPAFGVATISTFIISFYLLVQPYINQHFKRFIWKKMMSLEAAIMLALFLVALFMAGIVVSNQEQFNQRATIDMLWNLKEIAQNLWLFLTIAAQLYIAYLAGFLFFIINEKFLISQLLRKKGILYYIFGLISTIVILYPFLAQLLIWLPLHQELRIVVPSENLDAFDITNAGVVITIILVSIPVIFALQWFKQNSQMEKMEKQQVQTELDLLKQQINPHFFFNTLNNLYALSLSGSSKTPEGILQLSDLMRYVIYKGKEPKVLLKEEISYIKDYIRLQQLRLQQEFEVEFSISVEDTLKIAPLLLIILVENAFKHGIEPAENKTFLSLSVKTVDNKLTFSCKNSHEEDNINSSGIGLANLQRRLTLLYPQQHELKAEKKNGVYYAYLTITLK
;
A
#
# COMPACT_ATOMS: atom_id res chain seq x y z
N MET A 1 -4.54 -4.66 28.72
CA MET A 1 -4.95 -3.26 28.41
C MET A 1 -4.39 -2.72 27.08
N ASN A 2 -3.16 -3.06 26.66
CA ASN A 2 -2.57 -2.58 25.39
C ASN A 2 -3.13 -3.21 24.08
N LEU A 3 -3.70 -4.42 24.13
CA LEU A 3 -4.25 -5.10 22.95
C LEU A 3 -5.61 -4.54 22.51
N SER A 4 -6.44 -4.08 23.44
CA SER A 4 -7.74 -3.45 23.12
C SER A 4 -7.55 -2.05 22.56
N LEU A 5 -6.62 -1.26 23.11
CA LEU A 5 -6.28 0.06 22.59
C LEU A 5 -5.70 -0.02 21.18
N LYS A 6 -4.73 -0.91 20.89
CA LYS A 6 -4.22 -1.11 19.52
C LYS A 6 -5.30 -1.56 18.52
N LYS A 7 -6.29 -2.33 18.98
CA LYS A 7 -7.38 -2.81 18.12
C LYS A 7 -8.40 -1.69 17.84
N ILE A 8 -8.70 -0.86 18.83
CA ILE A 8 -9.57 0.32 18.70
C ILE A 8 -8.87 1.40 17.85
N GLU A 9 -7.58 1.63 18.08
CA GLU A 9 -6.72 2.55 17.33
C GLU A 9 -6.65 2.13 15.86
N LYS A 10 -6.39 0.84 15.59
CA LYS A 10 -6.42 0.30 14.22
C LYS A 10 -7.82 0.42 13.58
N GLN A 11 -8.89 0.18 14.33
CA GLN A 11 -10.26 0.35 13.85
C GLN A 11 -10.66 1.82 13.61
N LEU A 12 -10.08 2.77 14.35
CA LEU A 12 -10.33 4.21 14.19
C LEU A 12 -9.49 4.79 13.04
N LEU A 13 -8.25 4.34 12.86
CA LEU A 13 -7.36 4.75 11.77
C LEU A 13 -7.77 4.17 10.41
N ASP A 14 -8.37 2.98 10.38
CA ASP A 14 -8.85 2.35 9.14
C ASP A 14 -10.19 2.96 8.62
N ARG A 15 -10.75 3.96 9.30
CA ARG A 15 -12.06 4.53 8.94
C ARG A 15 -11.91 5.90 8.28
N ASP A 16 -12.56 6.04 7.13
CA ASP A 16 -12.65 7.27 6.34
C ASP A 16 -13.47 8.38 7.05
N THR A 17 -14.17 8.04 8.14
CA THR A 17 -15.09 8.93 8.87
C THR A 17 -14.44 10.21 9.39
N TRP A 18 -13.12 10.21 9.63
CA TRP A 18 -12.38 11.41 10.03
C TRP A 18 -12.35 12.49 8.95
N LEU A 19 -12.43 12.11 7.67
CA LEU A 19 -12.50 13.06 6.55
C LEU A 19 -13.81 13.86 6.60
N PHE A 20 -14.90 13.21 6.98
CA PHE A 20 -16.21 13.86 7.14
C PHE A 20 -16.20 14.84 8.31
N ILE A 21 -15.61 14.45 9.44
CA ILE A 21 -15.46 15.35 10.60
C ILE A 21 -14.60 16.58 10.23
N GLY A 22 -13.49 16.38 9.50
CA GLY A 22 -12.65 17.46 9.00
C GLY A 22 -13.40 18.44 8.08
N ALA A 23 -14.20 17.92 7.15
CA ALA A 23 -15.03 18.74 6.27
C ALA A 23 -16.07 19.57 7.03
N ILE A 24 -16.69 18.99 8.08
CA ILE A 24 -17.66 19.69 8.93
C ILE A 24 -16.98 20.80 9.74
N CYS A 25 -15.80 20.54 10.30
CA CYS A 25 -15.02 21.57 10.99
C CYS A 25 -14.64 22.73 10.05
N LEU A 26 -14.23 22.43 8.82
CA LEU A 26 -13.92 23.44 7.81
C LEU A 26 -15.14 24.31 7.48
N ALA A 27 -16.29 23.68 7.20
CA ALA A 27 -17.54 24.39 6.93
C ALA A 27 -17.97 25.26 8.12
N THR A 28 -17.75 24.79 9.35
CA THR A 28 -18.01 25.58 10.55
C THR A 28 -17.12 26.82 10.61
N ILE A 29 -15.82 26.71 10.30
CA ILE A 29 -14.91 27.86 10.27
C ILE A 29 -15.33 28.88 9.20
N ILE A 30 -15.67 28.41 7.99
CA ILE A 30 -16.16 29.28 6.91
C ILE A 30 -17.41 30.06 7.37
N SER A 31 -18.32 29.40 8.09
CA SER A 31 -19.53 30.04 8.62
C SER A 31 -19.26 31.14 9.65
N MET A 32 -18.12 31.11 10.34
CA MET A 32 -17.70 32.15 11.28
C MET A 32 -17.25 33.41 10.54
N LEU A 33 -16.70 33.28 9.33
CA LEU A 33 -16.18 34.41 8.56
C LEU A 33 -17.29 35.35 8.07
N GLU A 34 -18.54 34.89 8.01
CA GLU A 34 -19.69 35.65 7.49
C GLU A 34 -20.42 36.50 8.56
N LYS A 35 -20.06 36.42 9.86
CA LYS A 35 -20.79 37.10 10.94
C LYS A 35 -19.88 37.89 11.91
N PRO A 36 -20.37 39.01 12.47
CA PRO A 36 -19.58 39.89 13.35
C PRO A 36 -19.40 39.36 14.78
N GLU A 37 -20.20 38.39 15.24
CA GLU A 37 -20.10 37.83 16.61
C GLU A 37 -19.16 36.62 16.68
N ASN A 38 -17.86 36.87 16.54
CA ASN A 38 -16.83 35.84 16.63
C ASN A 38 -16.61 35.42 18.09
N SER A 39 -17.17 34.27 18.49
CA SER A 39 -16.91 33.67 19.81
C SER A 39 -16.80 32.15 19.77
N TRP A 40 -16.01 31.57 20.67
CA TRP A 40 -15.92 30.11 20.85
C TRP A 40 -17.27 29.45 21.10
N LYS A 41 -18.17 30.14 21.80
CA LYS A 41 -19.54 29.67 22.03
C LYS A 41 -20.30 29.53 20.71
N PHE A 42 -20.18 30.50 19.81
CA PHE A 42 -20.84 30.47 18.51
C PHE A 42 -20.28 29.35 17.62
N TYR A 43 -18.95 29.19 17.59
CA TYR A 43 -18.28 28.09 16.89
C TYR A 43 -18.75 26.72 17.35
N LEU A 44 -18.71 26.44 18.66
CA LEU A 44 -19.08 25.14 19.21
C LEU A 44 -20.54 24.79 18.94
N ILE A 45 -21.45 25.78 18.96
CA ILE A 45 -22.86 25.55 18.67
C ILE A 45 -23.06 25.24 17.18
N HIS A 46 -22.42 25.97 16.27
CA HIS A 46 -22.50 25.68 14.83
C HIS A 46 -21.92 24.32 14.49
N LEU A 47 -20.78 23.97 15.10
CA LEU A 47 -20.17 22.66 14.94
C LEU A 47 -21.13 21.55 15.40
N ALA A 48 -21.73 21.71 16.58
CA ALA A 48 -22.68 20.74 17.13
C ALA A 48 -23.92 20.59 16.23
N VAL A 49 -24.47 21.70 15.74
CA VAL A 49 -25.62 21.69 14.81
C VAL A 49 -25.27 20.96 13.51
N LEU A 50 -24.14 21.28 12.88
CA LEU A 50 -23.73 20.62 11.64
C LEU A 50 -23.44 19.13 11.84
N LEU A 51 -22.81 18.75 12.96
CA LEU A 51 -22.61 17.36 13.31
C LEU A 51 -23.95 16.61 13.47
N ILE A 52 -24.94 17.23 14.13
CA ILE A 52 -26.29 16.65 14.29
C ILE A 52 -26.96 16.46 12.93
N LEU A 53 -26.99 17.51 12.10
CA LEU A 53 -27.65 17.48 10.79
C LEU A 53 -26.99 16.47 9.84
N LEU A 54 -25.68 16.24 9.96
CA LEU A 54 -24.92 15.34 9.09
C LEU A 54 -24.69 13.96 9.73
N THR A 55 -25.31 13.67 10.89
CA THR A 55 -25.24 12.33 11.52
C THR A 55 -25.57 11.19 10.56
N PRO A 56 -26.56 11.26 9.65
CA PRO A 56 -26.85 10.13 8.78
C PRO A 56 -25.71 9.82 7.79
N GLN A 57 -24.98 10.84 7.33
CA GLN A 57 -23.82 10.68 6.45
C GLN A 57 -22.65 10.04 7.20
N ILE A 58 -22.37 10.50 8.42
CA ILE A 58 -21.31 9.95 9.29
C ILE A 58 -21.61 8.49 9.64
N ILE A 59 -22.85 8.18 10.03
CA ILE A 59 -23.28 6.82 10.37
C ILE A 59 -23.21 5.89 9.15
N TRP A 60 -23.60 6.39 7.98
CA TRP A 60 -23.49 5.62 6.74
C TRP A 60 -22.05 5.24 6.44
N ASP A 61 -21.14 6.21 6.48
CA ASP A 61 -19.72 5.95 6.23
C ASP A 61 -19.12 5.01 7.29
N TRP A 62 -19.51 5.19 8.56
CA TRP A 62 -19.13 4.28 9.64
C TRP A 62 -19.53 2.82 9.39
N HIS A 63 -20.66 2.59 8.72
CA HIS A 63 -21.13 1.24 8.40
C HIS A 63 -20.86 0.80 6.96
N LYS A 64 -20.13 1.59 6.17
CA LYS A 64 -19.85 1.37 4.75
C LYS A 64 -19.33 -0.04 4.44
N THR A 65 -18.35 -0.53 5.19
CA THR A 65 -17.76 -1.87 4.96
C THR A 65 -18.76 -3.00 5.19
N VAL A 66 -19.60 -2.87 6.23
CA VAL A 66 -20.66 -3.85 6.54
C VAL A 66 -21.75 -3.80 5.48
N LEU A 67 -22.13 -2.60 5.03
CA LEU A 67 -23.15 -2.40 4.00
C LEU A 67 -22.70 -2.96 2.64
N LEU A 68 -21.46 -2.69 2.23
CA LEU A 68 -20.88 -3.21 0.98
C LEU A 68 -20.80 -4.75 0.97
N ASN A 69 -20.56 -5.39 2.12
CA ASN A 69 -20.51 -6.84 2.23
C ASN A 69 -21.90 -7.50 2.28
N ARG A 70 -22.92 -6.80 2.76
CA ARG A 70 -24.28 -7.36 2.93
C ARG A 70 -25.24 -7.04 1.80
N TRP A 71 -25.07 -5.91 1.13
CA TRP A 71 -26.04 -5.41 0.15
C TRP A 71 -25.56 -5.62 -1.29
N ILE A 72 -26.50 -5.93 -2.17
CA ILE A 72 -26.25 -5.94 -3.62
C ILE A 72 -26.00 -4.50 -4.08
N LYS A 73 -25.14 -4.32 -5.10
CA LYS A 73 -24.65 -3.01 -5.58
C LYS A 73 -25.77 -1.99 -5.82
N THR A 74 -26.88 -2.39 -6.44
CA THR A 74 -28.01 -1.50 -6.73
C THR A 74 -28.67 -0.97 -5.46
N LYS A 75 -28.91 -1.84 -4.48
CA LYS A 75 -29.47 -1.47 -3.17
C LYS A 75 -28.53 -0.52 -2.41
N TYR A 76 -27.23 -0.78 -2.46
CA TYR A 76 -26.22 0.09 -1.87
C TYR A 76 -26.21 1.48 -2.50
N LEU A 77 -26.23 1.56 -3.84
CA LEU A 77 -26.25 2.85 -4.57
C LEU A 77 -27.52 3.65 -4.29
N LEU A 78 -28.68 2.99 -4.18
CA LEU A 78 -29.93 3.65 -3.80
C LEU A 78 -29.87 4.24 -2.39
N GLY A 79 -29.38 3.48 -1.42
CA GLY A 79 -29.20 3.99 -0.05
C GLY A 79 -28.16 5.11 0.04
N TRP A 80 -27.08 5.00 -0.74
CA TRP A 80 -26.07 6.06 -0.86
C TRP A 80 -26.67 7.34 -1.44
N GLY A 81 -27.45 7.24 -2.53
CA GLY A 81 -28.15 8.38 -3.12
C GLY A 81 -29.17 9.01 -2.17
N PHE A 82 -29.87 8.19 -1.38
CA PHE A 82 -30.77 8.71 -0.35
C PHE A 82 -30.03 9.57 0.68
N ILE A 83 -28.88 9.12 1.17
CA ILE A 83 -28.17 9.78 2.27
C ILE A 83 -27.34 10.99 1.82
N TYR A 84 -26.79 10.95 0.62
CA TYR A 84 -25.89 11.99 0.13
C TYR A 84 -26.55 12.98 -0.83
N LEU A 85 -27.75 12.69 -1.35
CA LEU A 85 -28.49 13.60 -2.23
C LEU A 85 -29.87 13.95 -1.66
N LEU A 86 -30.72 12.95 -1.40
CA LEU A 86 -32.11 13.21 -1.02
C LEU A 86 -32.24 13.78 0.41
N TYR A 87 -31.57 13.18 1.38
CA TYR A 87 -31.63 13.62 2.79
C TYR A 87 -31.13 15.06 2.96
N PRO A 88 -29.94 15.47 2.45
CA PRO A 88 -29.48 16.85 2.55
C PRO A 88 -30.42 17.83 1.88
N PHE A 89 -31.02 17.45 0.75
CA PHE A 89 -32.02 18.27 0.06
C PHE A 89 -33.29 18.46 0.88
N LEU A 90 -33.80 17.40 1.52
CA LEU A 90 -34.95 17.48 2.42
C LEU A 90 -34.65 18.35 3.65
N VAL A 91 -33.46 18.19 4.25
CA VAL A 91 -33.02 19.03 5.36
C VAL A 91 -32.88 20.49 4.92
N PHE A 92 -32.36 20.76 3.71
CA PHE A 92 -32.28 22.11 3.16
C PHE A 92 -33.65 22.75 3.00
N ILE A 93 -34.63 22.04 2.41
CA ILE A 93 -36.02 22.52 2.27
C ILE A 93 -36.63 22.80 3.64
N LEU A 94 -36.41 21.91 4.61
CA LEU A 94 -36.91 22.07 5.96
C LEU A 94 -36.30 23.32 6.61
N LEU A 95 -34.98 23.48 6.56
CA LEU A 95 -34.28 24.64 7.12
C LEU A 95 -34.64 25.95 6.42
N TYR A 96 -34.90 25.94 5.12
CA TYR A 96 -35.29 27.12 4.35
C TYR A 96 -36.71 27.61 4.71
N ASN A 97 -37.64 26.69 4.97
CA ASN A 97 -39.03 27.02 5.27
C ASN A 97 -39.31 27.24 6.76
N LEU A 98 -38.33 26.99 7.63
CA LEU A 98 -38.45 27.25 9.06
C LEU A 98 -38.21 28.75 9.34
N PRO A 99 -39.20 29.50 9.84
CA PRO A 99 -38.99 30.87 10.28
C PRO A 99 -37.95 30.85 11.40
N GLU A 100 -36.85 31.59 11.21
CA GLU A 100 -35.69 31.73 12.10
C GLU A 100 -35.74 30.85 13.35
N ILE A 101 -35.19 29.64 13.27
CA ILE A 101 -34.96 28.85 14.49
C ILE A 101 -33.92 29.60 15.32
N ASN A 102 -34.39 30.50 16.16
CA ASN A 102 -33.63 31.21 17.17
C ASN A 102 -33.43 30.26 18.35
N PHE A 103 -32.53 29.28 18.21
CA PHE A 103 -32.00 28.60 19.38
C PHE A 103 -31.15 29.60 20.15
N LYS A 104 -31.76 30.33 21.11
CA LYS A 104 -31.09 31.35 21.94
C LYS A 104 -30.31 32.40 21.12
N GLY A 105 -30.89 32.92 20.03
CA GLY A 105 -30.29 34.00 19.22
C GLY A 105 -29.36 33.54 18.09
N ILE A 106 -29.30 32.24 17.78
CA ILE A 106 -28.35 31.67 16.82
C ILE A 106 -29.07 31.31 15.53
N LYS A 107 -28.97 32.17 14.50
CA LYS A 107 -29.46 31.88 13.14
C LYS A 107 -28.58 30.84 12.47
N LEU A 108 -29.15 29.69 12.12
CA LEU A 108 -28.49 28.63 11.37
C LEU A 108 -27.97 29.15 10.02
N ASN A 109 -26.69 28.93 9.74
CA ASN A 109 -26.07 29.36 8.49
C ASN A 109 -26.34 28.31 7.39
N LEU A 110 -27.34 28.59 6.53
CA LEU A 110 -27.73 27.72 5.42
C LEU A 110 -26.57 27.51 4.39
N PRO A 111 -25.78 28.55 4.04
CA PRO A 111 -24.52 28.37 3.30
C PRO A 111 -23.55 27.35 3.93
N ALA A 112 -23.34 27.39 5.25
CA ALA A 112 -22.43 26.47 5.94
C ALA A 112 -22.87 25.00 5.84
N PHE A 113 -24.18 24.76 5.96
CA PHE A 113 -24.76 23.43 5.73
C PHE A 113 -24.58 22.98 4.27
N GLY A 114 -24.75 23.89 3.31
CA GLY A 114 -24.48 23.64 1.89
C GLY A 114 -23.01 23.22 1.64
N VAL A 115 -22.04 23.96 2.17
CA VAL A 115 -20.61 23.65 2.02
C VAL A 115 -20.27 22.29 2.64
N ALA A 116 -20.80 21.99 3.83
CA ALA A 116 -20.56 20.72 4.51
C ALA A 116 -21.16 19.53 3.75
N THR A 117 -22.38 19.66 3.22
CA THR A 117 -23.05 18.60 2.45
C THR A 117 -22.38 18.33 1.11
N ILE A 118 -21.93 19.38 0.41
CA ILE A 118 -21.17 19.23 -0.85
C ILE A 118 -19.82 18.55 -0.57
N SER A 119 -19.12 18.97 0.46
CA SER A 119 -17.80 18.43 0.80
C SER A 119 -17.87 16.95 1.20
N THR A 120 -18.85 16.58 2.02
CA THR A 120 -19.10 15.17 2.41
C THR A 120 -19.56 14.32 1.23
N PHE A 121 -20.36 14.87 0.31
CA PHE A 121 -20.70 14.21 -0.96
C PHE A 121 -19.45 13.93 -1.80
N ILE A 122 -18.58 14.92 -2.01
CA ILE A 122 -17.36 14.78 -2.82
C ILE A 122 -16.44 13.70 -2.23
N ILE A 123 -16.22 13.73 -0.91
CA ILE A 123 -15.43 12.73 -0.19
C ILE A 123 -16.03 11.33 -0.40
N SER A 124 -17.33 11.19 -0.15
CA SER A 124 -18.03 9.91 -0.28
C SER A 124 -18.00 9.35 -1.71
N PHE A 125 -18.21 10.22 -2.70
CA PHE A 125 -18.15 9.87 -4.11
C PHE A 125 -16.74 9.42 -4.51
N TYR A 126 -15.70 10.16 -4.11
CA TYR A 126 -14.32 9.77 -4.35
C TYR A 126 -14.02 8.37 -3.81
N LEU A 127 -14.37 8.10 -2.55
CA LEU A 127 -14.12 6.83 -1.90
C LEU A 127 -14.91 5.65 -2.53
N LEU A 128 -16.04 5.93 -3.19
CA LEU A 128 -16.83 4.93 -3.91
C LEU A 128 -16.20 4.58 -5.26
N VAL A 129 -15.63 5.57 -5.95
CA VAL A 129 -15.09 5.43 -7.31
C VAL A 129 -13.62 5.03 -7.31
N GLN A 130 -12.85 5.34 -6.25
CA GLN A 130 -11.42 5.05 -6.13
C GLN A 130 -11.03 3.59 -6.46
N PRO A 131 -11.74 2.53 -6.00
CA PRO A 131 -11.41 1.15 -6.35
C PRO A 131 -11.54 0.87 -7.86
N TYR A 132 -12.55 1.46 -8.51
CA TYR A 132 -12.80 1.30 -9.94
C TYR A 132 -11.76 2.03 -10.79
N ILE A 133 -11.38 3.26 -10.38
CA ILE A 133 -10.29 4.03 -11.01
C ILE A 133 -8.99 3.22 -10.96
N ASN A 134 -8.65 2.66 -9.80
CA ASN A 134 -7.42 1.89 -9.61
C ASN A 134 -7.39 0.60 -10.46
N GLN A 135 -8.55 0.02 -10.79
CA GLN A 135 -8.65 -1.22 -11.56
C GLN A 135 -8.68 -1.00 -13.08
N HIS A 136 -9.37 0.06 -13.55
CA HIS A 136 -9.64 0.26 -14.98
C HIS A 136 -8.80 1.34 -15.67
N PHE A 137 -8.35 2.37 -14.95
CA PHE A 137 -7.52 3.42 -15.57
C PHE A 137 -6.06 2.96 -15.66
N LYS A 138 -5.63 2.59 -16.86
CA LYS A 138 -4.23 2.26 -17.18
C LYS A 138 -3.29 3.35 -16.67
N ARG A 139 -2.29 2.89 -15.90
CA ARG A 139 -1.27 3.58 -15.11
C ARG A 139 -0.42 4.68 -15.79
N PHE A 140 -0.72 5.16 -17.00
CA PHE A 140 0.17 6.10 -17.71
C PHE A 140 -0.18 7.57 -17.47
N ILE A 141 -1.39 8.00 -17.82
CA ILE A 141 -1.82 9.41 -17.65
C ILE A 141 -1.96 9.75 -16.16
N TRP A 142 -2.59 8.87 -15.38
CA TRP A 142 -2.81 9.08 -13.95
C TRP A 142 -1.52 9.06 -13.11
N LYS A 143 -0.52 8.26 -13.47
CA LYS A 143 0.76 8.22 -12.75
C LYS A 143 1.63 9.46 -13.01
N LYS A 144 1.45 10.12 -14.17
CA LYS A 144 2.14 11.38 -14.52
C LYS A 144 1.40 12.61 -13.97
N MET A 145 0.06 12.61 -13.99
CA MET A 145 -0.78 13.63 -13.32
C MET A 145 -0.69 13.59 -11.79
N MET A 146 -0.38 12.44 -11.19
CA MET A 146 -0.17 12.28 -9.74
C MET A 146 1.31 12.27 -9.33
N SER A 147 2.23 12.78 -10.17
CA SER A 147 3.50 13.20 -9.57
C SER A 147 3.17 14.28 -8.54
N LEU A 148 3.85 14.28 -7.40
CA LEU A 148 3.59 15.27 -6.34
C LEU A 148 3.62 16.69 -6.92
N GLU A 149 4.58 16.97 -7.82
CA GLU A 149 4.70 18.25 -8.47
C GLU A 149 3.48 18.59 -9.33
N ALA A 150 2.98 17.62 -10.11
CA ALA A 150 1.78 17.81 -10.93
C ALA A 150 0.52 18.05 -10.08
N ALA A 151 0.39 17.34 -8.96
CA ALA A 151 -0.71 17.55 -8.01
C ALA A 151 -0.65 18.94 -7.35
N ILE A 152 0.54 19.39 -6.93
CA ILE A 152 0.74 20.73 -6.38
C ILE A 152 0.43 21.79 -7.43
N MET A 153 0.95 21.67 -8.66
CA MET A 153 0.66 22.62 -9.74
C MET A 153 -0.85 22.71 -10.04
N LEU A 154 -1.56 21.58 -10.10
CA LEU A 154 -3.01 21.57 -10.28
C LEU A 154 -3.73 22.25 -9.11
N ALA A 155 -3.32 21.98 -7.87
CA ALA A 155 -3.88 22.62 -6.69
C ALA A 155 -3.67 24.14 -6.72
N LEU A 156 -2.46 24.60 -7.05
CA LEU A 156 -2.15 26.03 -7.20
C LEU A 156 -2.98 26.68 -8.32
N PHE A 157 -3.22 25.98 -9.42
CA PHE A 157 -4.09 26.45 -10.50
C PHE A 157 -5.55 26.62 -10.04
N LEU A 158 -6.08 25.63 -9.31
CA LEU A 158 -7.43 25.72 -8.75
C LEU A 158 -7.55 26.83 -7.70
N VAL A 159 -6.53 27.02 -6.86
CA VAL A 159 -6.48 28.14 -5.90
C VAL A 159 -6.42 29.48 -6.63
N ALA A 160 -5.68 29.59 -7.72
CA ALA A 160 -5.62 30.81 -8.53
C ALA A 160 -6.97 31.16 -9.15
N LEU A 161 -7.68 30.17 -9.72
CA LEU A 161 -9.06 30.36 -10.19
C LEU A 161 -9.98 30.77 -9.05
N PHE A 162 -9.82 30.15 -7.87
CA PHE A 162 -10.67 30.43 -6.74
C PHE A 162 -10.51 31.88 -6.24
N MET A 163 -9.26 32.31 -6.07
CA MET A 163 -8.93 33.68 -5.66
C MET A 163 -9.33 34.71 -6.71
N ALA A 164 -9.15 34.41 -8.00
CA ALA A 164 -9.62 35.30 -9.07
C ALA A 164 -11.14 35.49 -9.03
N GLY A 165 -11.90 34.44 -8.69
CA GLY A 165 -13.35 34.52 -8.51
C GLY A 165 -13.73 35.49 -7.40
N ILE A 166 -13.00 35.47 -6.28
CA ILE A 166 -13.21 36.40 -5.16
C ILE A 166 -12.87 37.83 -5.57
N VAL A 167 -11.75 38.04 -6.25
CA VAL A 167 -11.31 39.39 -6.66
C VAL A 167 -12.32 40.02 -7.62
N VAL A 168 -12.78 39.29 -8.65
CA VAL A 168 -13.77 39.80 -9.61
C VAL A 168 -15.14 40.02 -8.97
N SER A 169 -15.54 39.16 -8.03
CA SER A 169 -16.85 39.29 -7.38
C SER A 169 -16.95 40.50 -6.45
N ASN A 170 -15.81 40.99 -5.93
CA ASN A 170 -15.77 42.01 -4.87
C ASN A 170 -14.88 43.21 -5.25
N GLN A 171 -14.85 43.56 -6.54
CA GLN A 171 -13.91 44.56 -7.09
C GLN A 171 -13.99 45.92 -6.38
N GLU A 172 -15.19 46.40 -6.02
CA GLU A 172 -15.35 47.66 -5.29
C GLU A 172 -14.69 47.61 -3.89
N GLN A 173 -14.82 46.49 -3.18
CA GLN A 173 -14.22 46.30 -1.85
C GLN A 173 -12.70 46.27 -1.93
N PHE A 174 -12.15 45.60 -2.95
CA PHE A 174 -10.71 45.61 -3.23
C PHE A 174 -10.20 47.02 -3.55
N ASN A 175 -10.92 47.78 -4.37
CA ASN A 175 -10.56 49.17 -4.71
C ASN A 175 -10.60 50.10 -3.49
N GLN A 176 -11.57 49.91 -2.60
CA GLN A 176 -11.74 50.71 -1.37
C GLN A 176 -10.88 50.22 -0.21
N ARG A 177 -10.12 49.12 -0.36
CA ARG A 177 -9.40 48.42 0.72
C ARG A 177 -10.28 48.14 1.94
N ALA A 178 -11.56 47.88 1.68
CA ALA A 178 -12.53 47.51 2.71
C ALA A 178 -12.35 46.04 3.12
N THR A 179 -13.07 45.60 4.14
CA THR A 179 -13.18 44.17 4.46
C THR A 179 -13.73 43.41 3.26
N ILE A 180 -12.98 42.44 2.77
CA ILE A 180 -13.32 41.66 1.58
C ILE A 180 -14.26 40.51 1.98
N ASP A 181 -15.42 40.45 1.35
CA ASP A 181 -16.31 39.31 1.46
C ASP A 181 -15.76 38.14 0.64
N MET A 182 -15.67 36.95 1.24
CA MET A 182 -15.19 35.73 0.57
C MET A 182 -16.30 35.05 -0.25
N LEU A 183 -17.17 35.86 -0.87
CA LEU A 183 -18.34 35.39 -1.61
C LEU A 183 -18.13 35.50 -3.12
N TRP A 184 -18.70 34.53 -3.84
CA TRP A 184 -18.69 34.52 -5.30
C TRP A 184 -19.99 35.08 -5.85
N ASN A 185 -19.88 35.96 -6.83
CA ASN A 185 -20.98 36.43 -7.65
C ASN A 185 -20.79 35.92 -9.08
N LEU A 186 -21.45 34.80 -9.41
CA LEU A 186 -21.35 34.17 -10.72
C LEU A 186 -21.77 35.09 -11.87
N LYS A 187 -22.67 36.05 -11.62
CA LYS A 187 -23.09 37.02 -12.62
C LYS A 187 -21.94 37.98 -12.96
N GLU A 188 -21.27 38.51 -11.93
CA GLU A 188 -20.10 39.39 -12.11
C GLU A 188 -18.94 38.67 -12.80
N ILE A 189 -18.67 37.42 -12.41
CA ILE A 189 -17.63 36.59 -13.04
C ILE A 189 -17.95 36.35 -14.52
N ALA A 190 -19.21 36.05 -14.86
CA ALA A 190 -19.63 35.81 -16.23
C ALA A 190 -19.56 37.10 -17.09
N GLN A 191 -19.93 38.24 -16.51
CA GLN A 191 -19.84 39.54 -17.19
C GLN A 191 -18.39 40.01 -17.39
N ASN A 192 -17.50 39.67 -16.46
CA ASN A 192 -16.09 40.05 -16.47
C ASN A 192 -15.15 38.85 -16.71
N LEU A 193 -15.54 37.93 -17.61
CA LEU A 193 -14.81 36.68 -17.82
C LEU A 193 -13.33 36.89 -18.20
N TRP A 194 -13.04 37.90 -19.03
CA TRP A 194 -11.66 38.21 -19.42
C TRP A 194 -10.82 38.66 -18.23
N LEU A 195 -11.36 39.54 -17.38
CA LEU A 195 -10.71 39.99 -16.15
C LEU A 195 -10.48 38.82 -15.19
N PHE A 196 -11.45 37.94 -15.04
CA PHE A 196 -11.30 36.72 -14.24
C PHE A 196 -10.13 35.85 -14.72
N LEU A 197 -10.05 35.59 -16.03
CA LEU A 197 -8.97 34.77 -16.60
C LEU A 197 -7.60 35.43 -16.48
N THR A 198 -7.49 36.74 -16.68
CA THR A 198 -6.20 37.45 -16.56
C THR A 198 -5.73 37.54 -15.11
N ILE A 199 -6.63 37.76 -14.14
CA ILE A 199 -6.30 37.71 -12.71
C ILE A 199 -5.87 36.30 -12.31
N ALA A 200 -6.61 35.27 -12.72
CA ALA A 200 -6.26 33.88 -12.46
C ALA A 200 -4.88 33.51 -13.01
N ALA A 201 -4.57 33.95 -14.23
CA ALA A 201 -3.26 33.72 -14.84
C ALA A 201 -2.12 34.40 -14.05
N GLN A 202 -2.30 35.65 -13.63
CA GLN A 202 -1.30 36.39 -12.84
C GLN A 202 -1.08 35.78 -11.45
N LEU A 203 -2.16 35.38 -10.76
CA LEU A 203 -2.08 34.66 -9.48
C LEU A 203 -1.39 33.30 -9.65
N TYR A 204 -1.68 32.58 -10.73
CA TYR A 204 -1.02 31.31 -11.01
C TYR A 204 0.49 31.49 -11.25
N ILE A 205 0.91 32.53 -11.97
CA ILE A 205 2.32 32.89 -12.13
C ILE A 205 2.98 33.16 -10.77
N ALA A 206 2.31 33.90 -9.88
CA ALA A 206 2.81 34.17 -8.53
C ALA A 206 2.97 32.89 -7.70
N TYR A 207 1.99 31.99 -7.75
CA TYR A 207 2.08 30.71 -7.07
C TYR A 207 3.16 29.80 -7.65
N LEU A 208 3.39 29.83 -8.96
CA LEU A 208 4.51 29.12 -9.60
C LEU A 208 5.87 29.67 -9.17
N ALA A 209 5.99 30.98 -8.95
CA ALA A 209 7.20 31.58 -8.39
C ALA A 209 7.48 31.06 -6.97
N GLY A 210 6.44 30.95 -6.13
CA GLY A 210 6.55 30.28 -4.83
C GLY A 210 6.91 28.79 -4.94
N PHE A 211 6.30 28.08 -5.88
CA PHE A 211 6.56 26.66 -6.14
C PHE A 211 8.01 26.40 -6.60
N LEU A 212 8.65 27.36 -7.26
CA LEU A 212 10.07 27.27 -7.61
C LEU A 212 10.96 27.09 -6.37
N PHE A 213 10.68 27.82 -5.27
CA PHE A 213 11.40 27.65 -4.01
C PHE A 213 11.19 26.26 -3.40
N PHE A 214 9.96 25.74 -3.48
CA PHE A 214 9.67 24.37 -3.06
C PHE A 214 10.52 23.36 -3.84
N ILE A 215 10.59 23.47 -5.18
CA ILE A 215 11.38 22.57 -6.03
C ILE A 215 12.88 22.67 -5.70
N ILE A 216 13.42 23.88 -5.57
CA ILE A 216 14.84 24.09 -5.23
C ILE A 216 15.14 23.47 -3.86
N ASN A 217 14.25 23.66 -2.88
CA ASN A 217 14.41 23.07 -1.56
C ASN A 217 14.39 21.54 -1.61
N GLU A 218 13.42 20.93 -2.30
CA GLU A 218 13.28 19.48 -2.41
C GLU A 218 14.45 18.83 -3.19
N LYS A 219 14.69 19.29 -4.43
CA LYS A 219 15.57 18.61 -5.39
C LYS A 219 17.05 18.95 -5.21
N PHE A 220 17.36 20.13 -4.68
CA PHE A 220 18.74 20.59 -4.52
C PHE A 220 19.14 20.73 -3.05
N LEU A 221 18.48 21.60 -2.27
CA LEU A 221 18.91 21.89 -0.90
C LEU A 221 18.84 20.65 -0.01
N ILE A 222 17.71 19.97 0.05
CA ILE A 222 17.54 18.77 0.87
C ILE A 222 18.30 17.59 0.24
N SER A 223 18.05 17.31 -1.05
CA SER A 223 18.55 16.09 -1.68
C SER A 223 20.07 16.08 -1.93
N GLN A 224 20.70 17.23 -2.20
CA GLN A 224 22.14 17.32 -2.48
C GLN A 224 22.93 17.91 -1.31
N LEU A 225 22.50 19.03 -0.72
CA LEU A 225 23.27 19.68 0.35
C LEU A 225 23.04 18.97 1.69
N LEU A 226 21.81 18.89 2.17
CA LEU A 226 21.51 18.32 3.48
C LEU A 226 21.94 16.85 3.56
N ARG A 227 21.53 16.03 2.58
CA ARG A 227 21.81 14.58 2.61
C ARG A 227 23.28 14.21 2.39
N LYS A 228 24.01 14.92 1.52
CA LYS A 228 25.40 14.55 1.19
C LYS A 228 26.44 15.31 2.01
N LYS A 229 26.14 16.54 2.43
CA LYS A 229 27.10 17.43 3.10
C LYS A 229 26.69 17.85 4.51
N GLY A 230 25.42 17.65 4.91
CA GLY A 230 24.94 17.93 6.27
C GLY A 230 24.27 19.30 6.43
N ILE A 231 23.89 19.61 7.69
CA ILE A 231 23.00 20.73 8.02
C ILE A 231 23.59 22.12 7.78
N LEU A 232 24.91 22.30 7.98
CA LEU A 232 25.55 23.61 7.77
C LEU A 232 25.50 24.03 6.30
N TYR A 233 25.82 23.10 5.39
CA TYR A 233 25.72 23.34 3.94
C TYR A 233 24.28 23.61 3.50
N TYR A 234 23.31 22.97 4.15
CA TYR A 234 21.89 23.24 3.91
C TYR A 234 21.52 24.68 4.32
N ILE A 235 21.87 25.10 5.53
CA ILE A 235 21.57 26.44 6.04
C ILE A 235 22.20 27.52 5.16
N PHE A 236 23.49 27.40 4.82
CA PHE A 236 24.15 28.34 3.92
C PHE A 236 23.52 28.34 2.53
N GLY A 237 23.22 27.17 1.96
CA GLY A 237 22.54 27.08 0.66
C GLY A 237 21.15 27.71 0.67
N LEU A 238 20.40 27.54 1.75
CA LEU A 238 19.08 28.14 1.95
C LEU A 238 19.18 29.66 2.02
N ILE A 239 20.08 30.21 2.85
CA ILE A 239 20.30 31.66 2.97
C ILE A 239 20.69 32.24 1.62
N SER A 240 21.67 31.63 0.93
CA SER A 240 22.09 32.10 -0.41
C SER A 240 20.95 32.05 -1.42
N THR A 241 20.14 30.99 -1.40
CA THR A 241 18.97 30.87 -2.30
C THR A 241 17.97 31.99 -2.04
N ILE A 242 17.65 32.27 -0.77
CA ILE A 242 16.74 33.36 -0.41
C ILE A 242 17.32 34.69 -0.89
N VAL A 243 18.52 35.06 -0.43
CA VAL A 243 19.16 36.36 -0.70
C VAL A 243 19.26 36.66 -2.20
N ILE A 244 19.55 35.66 -3.02
CA ILE A 244 19.71 35.84 -4.47
C ILE A 244 18.36 35.83 -5.20
N LEU A 245 17.48 34.89 -4.87
CA LEU A 245 16.32 34.59 -5.71
C LEU A 245 15.08 35.39 -5.33
N TYR A 246 14.87 35.70 -4.04
CA TYR A 246 13.65 36.41 -3.61
C TYR A 246 13.53 37.81 -4.23
N PRO A 247 14.57 38.68 -4.25
CA PRO A 247 14.42 40.04 -4.76
C PRO A 247 14.13 40.03 -6.26
N PHE A 248 14.78 39.11 -6.99
CA PHE A 248 14.55 38.93 -8.41
C PHE A 248 13.10 38.52 -8.71
N LEU A 249 12.58 37.52 -8.01
CA LEU A 249 11.18 37.09 -8.19
C LEU A 249 10.19 38.15 -7.72
N ALA A 250 10.46 38.83 -6.60
CA ALA A 250 9.64 39.93 -6.11
C ALA A 250 9.54 41.05 -7.15
N GLN A 251 10.65 41.43 -7.79
CA GLN A 251 10.67 42.43 -8.86
C GLN A 251 9.77 42.04 -10.05
N LEU A 252 9.84 40.78 -10.49
CA LEU A 252 9.00 40.28 -11.58
C LEU A 252 7.51 40.29 -11.21
N LEU A 253 7.19 39.92 -9.97
CA LEU A 253 5.81 39.92 -9.49
C LEU A 253 5.25 41.32 -9.26
N ILE A 254 6.09 42.28 -8.86
CA ILE A 254 5.74 43.69 -8.72
C ILE A 254 5.33 44.31 -10.06
N TRP A 255 5.94 43.88 -11.17
CA TRP A 255 5.58 44.34 -12.51
C TRP A 255 4.26 43.78 -13.03
N LEU A 256 3.65 42.79 -12.36
CA LEU A 256 2.34 42.31 -12.75
C LEU A 256 1.28 43.40 -12.52
N PRO A 257 0.41 43.70 -13.52
CA PRO A 257 -0.67 44.68 -13.37
C PRO A 257 -1.52 44.48 -12.11
N LEU A 258 -1.78 43.22 -11.76
CA LEU A 258 -2.53 42.84 -10.57
C LEU A 258 -1.90 43.38 -9.27
N HIS A 259 -0.57 43.37 -9.15
CA HIS A 259 0.09 43.91 -7.97
C HIS A 259 0.14 45.44 -8.01
N GLN A 260 0.26 46.03 -9.20
CA GLN A 260 0.25 47.48 -9.38
C GLN A 260 -1.07 48.12 -8.95
N GLU A 261 -2.19 47.44 -9.23
CA GLU A 261 -3.53 47.92 -8.92
C GLU A 261 -3.99 47.51 -7.50
N LEU A 262 -3.84 46.23 -7.14
CA LEU A 262 -4.47 45.67 -5.94
C LEU A 262 -3.50 45.36 -4.79
N ARG A 263 -2.18 45.39 -5.01
CA ARG A 263 -1.16 45.07 -4.00
C ARG A 263 -1.30 43.69 -3.31
N ILE A 264 -1.90 42.71 -3.99
CA ILE A 264 -2.17 41.37 -3.40
C ILE A 264 -1.15 40.28 -3.73
N VAL A 265 -0.28 40.50 -4.72
CA VAL A 265 0.65 39.45 -5.20
C VAL A 265 1.88 39.26 -4.32
N VAL A 266 2.50 40.36 -3.87
CA VAL A 266 3.60 40.35 -2.90
C VAL A 266 3.21 41.17 -1.66
N PRO A 267 3.76 40.87 -0.47
CA PRO A 267 3.40 41.55 0.77
C PRO A 267 3.78 43.04 0.84
N SER A 268 4.86 43.46 0.18
CA SER A 268 5.33 44.85 0.30
C SER A 268 4.32 45.83 -0.29
N GLU A 269 3.97 46.86 0.49
CA GLU A 269 3.09 47.94 0.05
C GLU A 269 3.83 48.98 -0.82
N ASN A 270 5.15 49.07 -0.64
CA ASN A 270 6.00 50.16 -1.16
C ASN A 270 6.55 49.90 -2.57
N LEU A 271 6.15 48.81 -3.23
CA LEU A 271 6.70 48.38 -4.53
C LEU A 271 8.22 48.18 -4.54
N ASP A 272 8.82 47.93 -3.38
CA ASP A 272 10.25 47.65 -3.28
C ASP A 272 10.48 46.13 -3.29
N ALA A 273 11.25 45.67 -4.29
CA ALA A 273 11.61 44.27 -4.43
C ALA A 273 12.53 43.78 -3.30
N PHE A 274 13.30 44.67 -2.67
CA PHE A 274 14.22 44.37 -1.57
C PHE A 274 13.58 44.47 -0.19
N ASP A 275 12.29 44.80 -0.11
CA ASP A 275 11.57 44.83 1.16
C ASP A 275 11.59 43.44 1.81
N ILE A 276 12.07 43.39 3.05
CA ILE A 276 12.23 42.15 3.82
C ILE A 276 10.90 41.42 4.07
N THR A 277 9.77 42.13 4.01
CA THR A 277 8.43 41.54 4.12
C THR A 277 8.17 40.51 3.00
N ASN A 278 8.71 40.75 1.80
CA ASN A 278 8.62 39.82 0.66
C ASN A 278 9.35 38.50 0.93
N ALA A 279 10.47 38.53 1.67
CA ALA A 279 11.21 37.34 2.06
C ALA A 279 10.40 36.47 3.05
N GLY A 280 9.48 37.05 3.83
CA GLY A 280 8.62 36.33 4.78
C GLY A 280 7.76 35.24 4.12
N VAL A 281 7.24 35.49 2.91
CA VAL A 281 6.47 34.48 2.14
C VAL A 281 7.36 33.30 1.74
N VAL A 282 8.57 33.59 1.26
CA VAL A 282 9.54 32.56 0.86
C VAL A 282 9.97 31.71 2.05
N ILE A 283 10.25 32.36 3.19
CA ILE A 283 10.60 31.67 4.45
C ILE A 283 9.45 30.75 4.87
N THR A 284 8.21 31.23 4.81
CA THR A 284 7.03 30.43 5.15
C THR A 284 6.88 29.21 4.23
N ILE A 285 7.03 29.39 2.92
CA ILE A 285 7.00 28.28 1.94
C ILE A 285 8.06 27.24 2.29
N ILE A 286 9.29 27.66 2.58
CA ILE A 286 10.38 26.76 2.93
C ILE A 286 10.06 26.02 4.24
N LEU A 287 9.65 26.73 5.30
CA LEU A 287 9.32 26.12 6.59
C LEU A 287 8.21 25.08 6.49
N VAL A 288 7.13 25.40 5.74
CA VAL A 288 6.01 24.47 5.52
C VAL A 288 6.42 23.30 4.62
N SER A 289 7.35 23.52 3.67
CA SER A 289 7.79 22.45 2.76
C SER A 289 8.63 21.36 3.44
N ILE A 290 9.39 21.69 4.49
CA ILE A 290 10.28 20.74 5.18
C ILE A 290 9.54 19.48 5.66
N PRO A 291 8.51 19.56 6.52
CA PRO A 291 7.82 18.37 7.01
C PRO A 291 7.14 17.58 5.87
N VAL A 292 6.61 18.27 4.87
CA VAL A 292 5.98 17.63 3.70
C VAL A 292 7.00 16.82 2.90
N ILE A 293 8.16 17.41 2.59
CA ILE A 293 9.23 16.75 1.83
C ILE A 293 9.75 15.54 2.61
N PHE A 294 9.98 15.68 3.92
CA PHE A 294 10.42 14.57 4.77
C PHE A 294 9.40 13.44 4.84
N ALA A 295 8.11 13.75 5.03
CA ALA A 295 7.05 12.75 5.07
C ALA A 295 6.99 11.95 3.75
N LEU A 296 7.00 12.64 2.61
CA LEU A 296 6.93 12.00 1.29
C LEU A 296 8.17 11.16 0.99
N GLN A 297 9.34 11.65 1.37
CA GLN A 297 10.58 10.90 1.25
C GLN A 297 10.55 9.64 2.13
N TRP A 298 10.08 9.75 3.38
CA TRP A 298 9.96 8.63 4.30
C TRP A 298 9.00 7.57 3.75
N PHE A 299 7.83 7.95 3.25
CA PHE A 299 6.90 7.02 2.60
C PHE A 299 7.55 6.31 1.40
N LYS A 300 8.28 7.05 0.55
CA LYS A 300 8.98 6.49 -0.60
C LYS A 300 10.06 5.49 -0.18
N GLN A 301 10.87 5.85 0.82
CA GLN A 301 11.93 4.99 1.35
C GLN A 301 11.37 3.74 2.01
N ASN A 302 10.30 3.86 2.80
CA ASN A 302 9.66 2.73 3.46
C ASN A 302 9.10 1.74 2.44
N SER A 303 8.45 2.23 1.38
CA SER A 303 7.97 1.38 0.28
C SER A 303 9.10 0.71 -0.50
N GLN A 304 10.24 1.38 -0.67
CA GLN A 304 11.43 0.78 -1.29
C GLN A 304 12.04 -0.29 -0.38
N MET A 305 12.11 -0.05 0.93
CA MET A 305 12.62 -1.00 1.91
C MET A 305 11.78 -2.28 1.93
N GLU A 306 10.46 -2.15 2.01
CA GLU A 306 9.55 -3.31 1.99
C GLU A 306 9.72 -4.15 0.70
N LYS A 307 9.98 -3.50 -0.44
CA LYS A 307 10.28 -4.20 -1.70
C LYS A 307 11.62 -4.93 -1.65
N MET A 308 12.65 -4.30 -1.08
CA MET A 308 13.98 -4.91 -0.93
C MET A 308 13.92 -6.11 0.02
N GLU A 309 13.20 -6.01 1.14
CA GLU A 309 13.00 -7.13 2.08
C GLU A 309 12.29 -8.31 1.40
N LYS A 310 11.23 -8.05 0.62
CA LYS A 310 10.54 -9.09 -0.15
C LYS A 310 11.45 -9.74 -1.19
N GLN A 311 12.25 -8.93 -1.89
CA GLN A 311 13.23 -9.44 -2.85
C GLN A 311 14.29 -10.30 -2.16
N GLN A 312 14.79 -9.88 -0.99
CA GLN A 312 15.77 -10.63 -0.22
C GLN A 312 15.22 -12.00 0.22
N VAL A 313 14.00 -12.05 0.76
CA VAL A 313 13.34 -13.31 1.13
C VAL A 313 13.17 -14.22 -0.09
N GLN A 314 12.76 -13.66 -1.23
CA GLN A 314 12.62 -14.43 -2.46
C GLN A 314 13.97 -14.99 -2.94
N THR A 315 15.03 -14.18 -2.91
CA THR A 315 16.38 -14.62 -3.27
C THR A 315 16.90 -15.70 -2.34
N GLU A 316 16.67 -15.57 -1.02
CA GLU A 316 17.02 -16.62 -0.05
C GLU A 316 16.28 -17.93 -0.36
N LEU A 317 14.98 -17.86 -0.66
CA LEU A 317 14.19 -19.01 -1.07
C LEU A 317 14.72 -19.65 -2.35
N ASP A 318 15.09 -18.86 -3.36
CA ASP A 318 15.61 -19.36 -4.63
C ASP A 318 16.97 -20.05 -4.45
N LEU A 319 17.85 -19.52 -3.59
CA LEU A 319 19.11 -20.17 -3.22
C LEU A 319 18.87 -21.49 -2.48
N LEU A 320 17.93 -21.52 -1.53
CA LEU A 320 17.55 -22.74 -0.81
C LEU A 320 16.91 -23.78 -1.75
N LYS A 321 16.20 -23.35 -2.80
CA LYS A 321 15.66 -24.24 -3.84
C LYS A 321 16.75 -24.82 -4.75
N GLN A 322 17.86 -24.12 -4.97
CA GLN A 322 18.95 -24.61 -5.83
C GLN A 322 19.77 -25.76 -5.22
N GLN A 323 19.61 -26.04 -3.93
CA GLN A 323 20.27 -27.16 -3.25
C GLN A 323 19.66 -28.55 -3.55
N ILE A 324 18.86 -28.69 -4.61
CA ILE A 324 18.41 -30.00 -5.10
C ILE A 324 19.64 -30.86 -5.36
N ASN A 325 19.67 -32.07 -4.80
CA ASN A 325 20.84 -32.91 -4.69
C ASN A 325 21.43 -33.27 -6.08
N PRO A 326 22.48 -32.57 -6.57
CA PRO A 326 23.04 -32.84 -7.89
C PRO A 326 23.64 -34.25 -7.95
N HIS A 327 24.11 -34.76 -6.80
CA HIS A 327 24.69 -36.08 -6.67
C HIS A 327 23.68 -37.20 -6.93
N PHE A 328 22.40 -37.03 -6.57
CA PHE A 328 21.37 -38.02 -6.95
C PHE A 328 21.28 -38.16 -8.47
N PHE A 329 21.24 -37.05 -9.20
CA PHE A 329 21.16 -37.05 -10.67
C PHE A 329 22.43 -37.64 -11.30
N PHE A 330 23.62 -37.25 -10.84
CA PHE A 330 24.88 -37.81 -11.32
C PHE A 330 24.97 -39.33 -11.09
N ASN A 331 24.62 -39.80 -9.89
CA ASN A 331 24.67 -41.23 -9.59
C ASN A 331 23.64 -42.03 -10.40
N THR A 332 22.46 -41.44 -10.63
CA THR A 332 21.43 -42.07 -11.45
C THR A 332 21.89 -42.19 -12.90
N LEU A 333 22.51 -41.14 -13.46
CA LEU A 333 23.11 -41.18 -14.80
C LEU A 333 24.20 -42.25 -14.90
N ASN A 334 25.08 -42.36 -13.91
CA ASN A 334 26.14 -43.38 -13.89
C ASN A 334 25.57 -44.81 -13.87
N ASN A 335 24.50 -45.05 -13.11
CA ASN A 335 23.83 -46.36 -13.09
C ASN A 335 23.17 -46.65 -14.45
N LEU A 336 22.45 -45.69 -15.04
CA LEU A 336 21.87 -45.85 -16.37
C LEU A 336 22.94 -46.12 -17.44
N TYR A 337 24.11 -45.49 -17.31
CA TYR A 337 25.26 -45.77 -18.18
C TYR A 337 25.74 -47.22 -18.01
N ALA A 338 25.88 -47.72 -16.77
CA ALA A 338 26.23 -49.12 -16.53
C ALA A 338 25.18 -50.10 -17.08
N LEU A 339 23.88 -49.81 -16.89
CA LEU A 339 22.78 -50.59 -17.47
C LEU A 339 22.84 -50.61 -19.00
N SER A 340 23.18 -49.47 -19.62
CA SER A 340 23.34 -49.37 -21.07
C SER A 340 24.50 -50.23 -21.59
N LEU A 341 25.64 -50.28 -20.88
CA LEU A 341 26.77 -51.14 -21.22
C LEU A 341 26.42 -52.63 -21.10
N SER A 342 25.57 -52.98 -20.13
CA SER A 342 25.09 -54.35 -19.93
C SER A 342 23.97 -54.77 -20.89
N GLY A 343 23.46 -53.87 -21.74
CA GLY A 343 22.32 -54.16 -22.63
C GLY A 343 21.00 -54.41 -21.90
N SER A 344 20.83 -53.87 -20.69
CA SER A 344 19.64 -54.12 -19.87
C SER A 344 18.37 -53.55 -20.50
N SER A 345 17.32 -54.35 -20.56
CA SER A 345 15.99 -53.94 -21.04
C SER A 345 15.34 -52.84 -20.19
N LYS A 346 15.84 -52.60 -18.96
CA LYS A 346 15.38 -51.54 -18.06
C LYS A 346 15.94 -50.16 -18.39
N THR A 347 16.98 -50.07 -19.23
CA THR A 347 17.67 -48.81 -19.56
C THR A 347 16.74 -47.73 -20.14
N PRO A 348 15.88 -48.02 -21.14
CA PRO A 348 14.99 -47.01 -21.72
C PRO A 348 13.97 -46.46 -20.71
N GLU A 349 13.43 -47.34 -19.86
CA GLU A 349 12.49 -46.96 -18.80
C GLU A 349 13.14 -46.03 -17.78
N GLY A 350 14.36 -46.36 -17.34
CA GLY A 350 15.11 -45.54 -16.38
C GLY A 350 15.46 -44.14 -16.93
N ILE A 351 15.79 -44.02 -18.22
CA ILE A 351 16.02 -42.71 -18.87
C ILE A 351 14.74 -41.87 -18.88
N LEU A 352 13.60 -42.47 -19.22
CA LEU A 352 12.31 -41.76 -19.25
C LEU A 352 11.93 -41.26 -17.85
N GLN A 353 12.03 -42.12 -16.82
CA GLN A 353 11.75 -41.74 -15.44
C GLN A 353 12.65 -40.61 -14.94
N LEU A 354 13.96 -40.66 -15.25
CA LEU A 354 14.88 -39.58 -14.90
C LEU A 354 14.49 -38.27 -15.59
N SER A 355 14.12 -38.32 -16.86
CA SER A 355 13.66 -37.14 -17.63
C SER A 355 12.43 -36.50 -17.00
N ASP A 356 11.45 -37.31 -16.56
CA ASP A 356 10.23 -36.80 -15.93
C ASP A 356 10.48 -36.19 -14.55
N LEU A 357 11.38 -36.77 -13.74
CA LEU A 357 11.82 -36.16 -12.48
C LEU A 357 12.53 -34.82 -12.73
N MET A 358 13.41 -34.74 -13.73
CA MET A 358 14.09 -33.50 -14.09
C MET A 358 13.11 -32.43 -14.57
N ARG A 359 12.12 -32.82 -15.39
CA ARG A 359 11.05 -31.94 -15.86
C ARG A 359 10.29 -31.33 -14.68
N TYR A 360 9.94 -32.14 -13.69
CA TYR A 360 9.28 -31.64 -12.49
C TYR A 360 10.14 -30.60 -11.76
N VAL A 361 11.41 -30.91 -11.50
CA VAL A 361 12.34 -29.99 -10.83
C VAL A 361 12.47 -28.66 -11.58
N ILE A 362 12.63 -28.69 -12.91
CA ILE A 362 12.90 -27.50 -13.72
C ILE A 362 11.67 -26.60 -13.85
N TYR A 363 10.49 -27.18 -14.06
CA TYR A 363 9.27 -26.42 -14.32
C TYR A 363 8.43 -26.22 -13.05
N LYS A 364 8.11 -27.31 -12.34
CA LYS A 364 7.27 -27.28 -11.15
C LYS A 364 8.03 -26.76 -9.92
N GLY A 365 9.32 -27.06 -9.76
CA GLY A 365 10.14 -26.56 -8.66
C GLY A 365 10.26 -25.02 -8.59
N LYS A 366 10.07 -24.33 -9.73
CA LYS A 366 10.07 -22.86 -9.82
C LYS A 366 8.75 -22.22 -9.43
N GLU A 367 7.64 -22.97 -9.46
CA GLU A 367 6.33 -22.45 -9.09
C GLU A 367 6.30 -22.10 -7.58
N PRO A 368 5.48 -21.11 -7.17
CA PRO A 368 5.32 -20.77 -5.75
C PRO A 368 4.59 -21.88 -4.98
N LYS A 369 3.61 -22.54 -5.63
CA LYS A 369 2.88 -23.69 -5.11
C LYS A 369 2.44 -24.59 -6.27
N VAL A 370 2.40 -25.89 -6.00
CA VAL A 370 1.93 -26.97 -6.89
C VAL A 370 0.80 -27.74 -6.21
N LEU A 371 0.04 -28.55 -6.94
CA LEU A 371 -0.93 -29.44 -6.31
C LEU A 371 -0.20 -30.47 -5.46
N LEU A 372 -0.74 -30.78 -4.27
CA LEU A 372 -0.17 -31.79 -3.38
C LEU A 372 -0.04 -33.15 -4.08
N LYS A 373 -0.98 -33.48 -4.97
CA LYS A 373 -0.95 -34.69 -5.79
C LYS A 373 0.25 -34.74 -6.75
N GLU A 374 0.66 -33.60 -7.29
CA GLU A 374 1.84 -33.51 -8.17
C GLU A 374 3.12 -33.79 -7.36
N GLU A 375 3.23 -33.27 -6.14
CA GLU A 375 4.34 -33.55 -5.21
C GLU A 375 4.38 -35.04 -4.82
N ILE A 376 3.22 -35.66 -4.56
CA ILE A 376 3.12 -37.09 -4.25
C ILE A 376 3.49 -37.95 -5.46
N SER A 377 3.07 -37.58 -6.67
CA SER A 377 3.47 -38.29 -7.90
C SER A 377 4.99 -38.25 -8.07
N TYR A 378 5.59 -37.09 -7.88
CA TYR A 378 7.05 -36.93 -7.94
C TYR A 378 7.77 -37.84 -6.93
N ILE A 379 7.25 -37.99 -5.71
CA ILE A 379 7.79 -38.94 -4.71
C ILE A 379 7.68 -40.39 -5.19
N LYS A 380 6.54 -40.79 -5.79
CA LYS A 380 6.37 -42.16 -6.34
C LYS A 380 7.40 -42.45 -7.43
N ASP A 381 7.53 -41.51 -8.36
CA ASP A 381 8.44 -41.64 -9.49
C ASP A 381 9.90 -41.70 -9.01
N TYR A 382 10.23 -40.91 -7.98
CA TYR A 382 11.53 -40.96 -7.32
C TYR A 382 11.83 -42.32 -6.68
N ILE A 383 10.88 -42.87 -5.91
CA ILE A 383 11.05 -44.18 -5.26
C ILE A 383 11.19 -45.29 -6.30
N ARG A 384 10.39 -45.26 -7.37
CA ARG A 384 10.48 -46.24 -8.47
C ARG A 384 11.86 -46.21 -9.13
N LEU A 385 12.41 -45.02 -9.37
CA LEU A 385 13.75 -44.89 -9.94
C LEU A 385 14.83 -45.36 -8.97
N GLN A 386 14.65 -45.13 -7.66
CA GLN A 386 15.53 -45.67 -6.63
C GLN A 386 15.51 -47.20 -6.56
N GLN A 387 14.34 -47.82 -6.73
CA GLN A 387 14.20 -49.29 -6.82
C GLN A 387 14.90 -49.87 -8.05
N LEU A 388 14.95 -49.14 -9.17
CA LEU A 388 15.74 -49.57 -10.34
C LEU A 388 17.25 -49.47 -10.08
N ARG A 389 17.67 -48.47 -9.31
CA ARG A 389 19.08 -48.17 -9.02
C ARG A 389 19.67 -49.12 -7.99
N LEU A 390 18.93 -49.40 -6.93
CA LEU A 390 19.34 -50.28 -5.84
C LEU A 390 19.07 -51.74 -6.24
N GLN A 391 20.12 -52.56 -6.28
CA GLN A 391 20.00 -53.98 -6.62
C GLN A 391 19.45 -54.82 -5.44
N GLN A 392 19.38 -54.24 -4.23
CA GLN A 392 18.82 -54.89 -3.05
C GLN A 392 17.30 -54.71 -2.98
N GLU A 393 16.61 -55.75 -2.51
CA GLU A 393 15.18 -55.66 -2.19
C GLU A 393 14.98 -54.88 -0.88
N PHE A 394 14.17 -53.82 -0.95
CA PHE A 394 13.68 -53.09 0.22
C PHE A 394 12.15 -52.99 0.17
N GLU A 395 11.50 -53.12 1.33
CA GLU A 395 10.05 -53.07 1.42
C GLU A 395 9.57 -51.61 1.41
N VAL A 396 8.60 -51.29 0.55
CA VAL A 396 7.99 -49.96 0.48
C VAL A 396 6.52 -50.04 0.79
N GLU A 397 6.11 -49.36 1.85
CA GLU A 397 4.71 -49.12 2.18
C GLU A 397 4.36 -47.66 1.90
N PHE A 398 3.35 -47.40 1.08
CA PHE A 398 2.91 -46.04 0.80
C PHE A 398 1.39 -45.85 0.98
N SER A 399 1.02 -45.12 2.04
CA SER A 399 -0.37 -44.78 2.37
C SER A 399 -0.69 -43.33 2.03
N ILE A 400 -1.74 -43.10 1.24
CA ILE A 400 -2.14 -41.77 0.77
C ILE A 400 -3.63 -41.57 1.02
N SER A 401 -3.97 -40.50 1.74
CA SER A 401 -5.34 -40.02 1.94
C SER A 401 -5.33 -38.51 1.89
N VAL A 402 -5.50 -37.94 0.70
CA VAL A 402 -5.35 -36.50 0.47
C VAL A 402 -6.50 -35.91 -0.34
N GLU A 403 -6.82 -34.64 -0.10
CA GLU A 403 -7.75 -33.87 -0.92
C GLU A 403 -7.08 -33.37 -2.21
N ASP A 404 -7.77 -33.48 -3.35
CA ASP A 404 -7.20 -33.20 -4.68
C ASP A 404 -6.92 -31.70 -4.95
N THR A 405 -7.52 -30.79 -4.19
CA THR A 405 -7.46 -29.33 -4.43
C THR A 405 -6.34 -28.62 -3.68
N LEU A 406 -5.72 -29.30 -2.70
CA LEU A 406 -4.73 -28.69 -1.81
C LEU A 406 -3.41 -28.40 -2.54
N LYS A 407 -2.79 -27.28 -2.20
CA LYS A 407 -1.53 -26.82 -2.79
C LYS A 407 -0.41 -26.67 -1.77
N ILE A 408 0.77 -27.12 -2.14
CA ILE A 408 2.00 -27.08 -1.33
C ILE A 408 3.13 -26.40 -2.10
N ALA A 409 4.09 -25.80 -1.40
CA ALA A 409 5.34 -25.40 -2.02
C ALA A 409 6.09 -26.65 -2.50
N PRO A 410 6.60 -26.66 -3.74
CA PRO A 410 7.19 -27.86 -4.34
C PRO A 410 8.50 -28.26 -3.67
N LEU A 411 8.86 -29.54 -3.82
CA LEU A 411 10.12 -30.13 -3.37
C LEU A 411 10.36 -29.97 -1.86
N LEU A 412 9.33 -30.00 -1.03
CA LEU A 412 9.45 -30.02 0.43
C LEU A 412 9.46 -31.45 0.96
N LEU A 413 8.51 -32.27 0.52
CA LEU A 413 8.32 -33.62 1.04
C LEU A 413 9.45 -34.55 0.61
N ILE A 414 9.97 -34.36 -0.60
CA ILE A 414 11.06 -35.17 -1.16
C ILE A 414 12.32 -35.14 -0.29
N ILE A 415 12.62 -34.03 0.40
CA ILE A 415 13.82 -33.91 1.24
C ILE A 415 13.83 -34.96 2.35
N LEU A 416 12.66 -35.28 2.91
CA LEU A 416 12.53 -36.32 3.94
C LEU A 416 12.69 -37.73 3.37
N VAL A 417 12.24 -37.94 2.13
CA VAL A 417 12.39 -39.21 1.42
C VAL A 417 13.85 -39.42 1.01
N GLU A 418 14.50 -38.40 0.44
CA GLU A 418 15.93 -38.42 0.11
C GLU A 418 16.80 -38.73 1.33
N ASN A 419 16.48 -38.13 2.49
CA ASN A 419 17.18 -38.42 3.73
C ASN A 419 17.04 -39.90 4.15
N ALA A 420 15.85 -40.49 3.98
CA ALA A 420 15.62 -41.90 4.29
C ALA A 420 16.45 -42.83 3.40
N PHE A 421 16.57 -42.51 2.10
CA PHE A 421 17.45 -43.25 1.20
C PHE A 421 18.92 -43.09 1.59
N LYS A 422 19.41 -41.86 1.70
CA LYS A 422 20.82 -41.56 1.92
C LYS A 422 21.37 -42.11 3.25
N HIS A 423 20.58 -42.06 4.32
CA HIS A 423 21.04 -42.37 5.68
C HIS A 423 20.51 -43.69 6.24
N GLY A 424 19.66 -44.39 5.49
CA GLY A 424 19.05 -45.65 5.91
C GLY A 424 19.19 -46.74 4.86
N ILE A 425 18.60 -46.52 3.68
CA ILE A 425 18.46 -47.58 2.66
C ILE A 425 19.76 -47.80 1.87
N GLU A 426 20.41 -46.74 1.39
CA GLU A 426 21.65 -46.81 0.59
C GLU A 426 22.83 -47.46 1.33
N PRO A 427 23.11 -47.14 2.61
CA PRO A 427 24.27 -47.72 3.30
C PRO A 427 24.01 -49.09 3.94
N ALA A 428 22.75 -49.54 4.06
CA ALA A 428 22.44 -50.77 4.76
C ALA A 428 22.84 -52.02 3.97
N GLU A 429 23.39 -53.00 4.66
CA GLU A 429 23.77 -54.31 4.10
C GLU A 429 22.63 -55.35 4.23
N ASN A 430 21.67 -55.08 5.12
CA ASN A 430 20.54 -55.96 5.43
C ASN A 430 19.23 -55.47 4.77
N LYS A 431 18.19 -56.31 4.81
CA LYS A 431 16.84 -55.91 4.37
C LYS A 431 16.38 -54.65 5.11
N THR A 432 15.97 -53.65 4.35
CA THR A 432 15.47 -52.36 4.86
C THR A 432 14.02 -52.13 4.45
N PHE A 433 13.35 -51.22 5.15
CA PHE A 433 12.01 -50.77 4.81
C PHE A 433 11.93 -49.25 4.72
N LEU A 434 10.95 -48.78 3.93
CA LEU A 434 10.49 -47.40 3.83
C LEU A 434 8.97 -47.37 3.97
N SER A 435 8.45 -46.72 5.01
CA SER A 435 7.02 -46.50 5.19
C SER A 435 6.71 -45.00 5.11
N LEU A 436 5.84 -44.64 4.17
CA LEU A 436 5.39 -43.28 3.92
C LEU A 436 3.88 -43.18 4.15
N SER A 437 3.46 -42.13 4.87
CA SER A 437 2.05 -41.82 5.06
C SER A 437 1.79 -40.34 4.79
N VAL A 438 0.83 -40.04 3.92
CA VAL A 438 0.37 -38.68 3.62
C VAL A 438 -1.12 -38.57 3.90
N LYS A 439 -1.49 -37.73 4.86
CA LYS A 439 -2.90 -37.52 5.26
C LYS A 439 -3.25 -36.05 5.26
N THR A 440 -4.42 -35.69 4.76
CA THR A 440 -4.97 -34.33 4.92
C THR A 440 -6.32 -34.37 5.62
N VAL A 441 -6.48 -33.55 6.65
CA VAL A 441 -7.75 -33.34 7.36
C VAL A 441 -7.87 -31.84 7.63
N ASP A 442 -8.99 -31.22 7.25
CA ASP A 442 -9.26 -29.79 7.48
C ASP A 442 -8.14 -28.86 6.97
N ASN A 443 -7.68 -29.06 5.73
CA ASN A 443 -6.54 -28.35 5.13
C ASN A 443 -5.19 -28.56 5.86
N LYS A 444 -5.09 -29.45 6.85
CA LYS A 444 -3.85 -29.77 7.55
C LYS A 444 -3.22 -31.02 6.97
N LEU A 445 -2.05 -30.86 6.36
CA LEU A 445 -1.23 -31.96 5.89
C LEU A 445 -0.43 -32.56 7.05
N THR A 446 -0.48 -33.88 7.17
CA THR A 446 0.41 -34.68 8.01
C THR A 446 1.17 -35.65 7.11
N PHE A 447 2.48 -35.47 7.04
CA PHE A 447 3.41 -36.33 6.31
C PHE A 447 4.30 -37.08 7.32
N SER A 448 4.40 -38.39 7.16
CA SER A 448 5.28 -39.26 7.96
C SER A 448 6.15 -40.07 7.04
N CYS A 449 7.45 -40.08 7.32
CA CYS A 449 8.45 -40.91 6.68
C CYS A 449 9.18 -41.71 7.76
N LYS A 450 9.21 -43.05 7.59
CA LYS A 450 9.85 -43.97 8.51
C LYS A 450 10.75 -44.91 7.73
N ASN A 451 11.98 -45.11 8.19
CA ASN A 451 12.91 -46.01 7.53
C ASN A 451 13.83 -46.72 8.53
N SER A 452 14.33 -47.88 8.13
CA SER A 452 15.41 -48.59 8.83
C SER A 452 16.63 -47.68 8.98
N HIS A 453 17.27 -47.73 10.14
CA HIS A 453 18.49 -46.99 10.42
C HIS A 453 19.43 -47.84 11.26
N GLU A 454 20.66 -48.05 10.80
CA GLU A 454 21.70 -48.71 11.59
C GLU A 454 22.24 -47.74 12.64
N GLU A 455 22.32 -48.21 13.89
CA GLU A 455 22.88 -47.43 15.00
C GLU A 455 24.40 -47.46 14.91
N ASP A 456 24.99 -46.50 14.18
CA ASP A 456 26.39 -46.15 14.45
C ASP A 456 26.77 -44.68 14.22
N ASN A 457 27.80 -44.31 14.97
CA ASN A 457 28.25 -42.96 15.32
C ASN A 457 28.46 -42.02 14.14
N ILE A 458 27.67 -40.94 14.05
CA ILE A 458 28.07 -39.55 13.78
C ILE A 458 26.79 -38.69 13.87
N ASN A 459 26.79 -37.76 14.83
CA ASN A 459 25.81 -36.67 14.95
C ASN A 459 25.98 -35.65 13.80
N SER A 460 25.69 -36.06 12.57
CA SER A 460 25.56 -35.12 11.47
C SER A 460 24.07 -34.82 11.27
N SER A 461 23.58 -33.77 11.95
CA SER A 461 22.33 -33.14 11.53
C SER A 461 22.55 -32.64 10.10
N GLY A 462 22.00 -33.36 9.12
CA GLY A 462 22.24 -33.10 7.71
C GLY A 462 21.80 -31.68 7.31
N ILE A 463 22.61 -31.03 6.46
CA ILE A 463 22.34 -29.73 5.85
C ILE A 463 20.91 -29.67 5.27
N GLY A 464 20.41 -30.79 4.71
CA GLY A 464 19.06 -30.89 4.12
C GLY A 464 17.90 -30.62 5.10
N LEU A 465 17.97 -31.11 6.35
CA LEU A 465 16.90 -30.86 7.34
C LEU A 465 16.92 -29.41 7.84
N ALA A 466 18.11 -28.84 8.05
CA ALA A 466 18.25 -27.44 8.40
C ALA A 466 17.67 -26.52 7.30
N ASN A 467 17.94 -26.86 6.04
CA ASN A 467 17.39 -26.13 4.89
C ASN A 467 15.88 -26.30 4.77
N LEU A 468 15.36 -27.51 4.97
CA LEU A 468 13.91 -27.75 5.02
C LEU A 468 13.24 -26.92 6.11
N GLN A 469 13.80 -26.92 7.33
CA GLN A 469 13.30 -26.11 8.44
C GLN A 469 13.31 -24.61 8.12
N ARG A 470 14.39 -24.11 7.49
CA ARG A 470 14.47 -22.71 7.06
C ARG A 470 13.43 -22.38 5.99
N ARG A 471 13.27 -23.23 4.97
CA ARG A 471 12.25 -23.09 3.92
C ARG A 471 10.83 -23.07 4.52
N LEU A 472 10.54 -23.98 5.43
CA LEU A 472 9.24 -24.04 6.12
C LEU A 472 8.97 -22.77 6.95
N THR A 473 10.00 -22.23 7.61
CA THR A 473 9.91 -20.97 8.37
C THR A 473 9.55 -19.78 7.48
N LEU A 474 10.12 -19.71 6.28
CA LEU A 474 9.87 -18.64 5.31
C LEU A 474 8.52 -18.80 4.59
N LEU A 475 8.13 -20.03 4.25
CA LEU A 475 6.95 -20.31 3.42
C LEU A 475 5.66 -20.49 4.24
N TYR A 476 5.76 -21.03 5.45
CA TYR A 476 4.64 -21.40 6.32
C TYR A 476 4.87 -20.88 7.75
N PRO A 477 5.07 -19.56 7.96
CA PRO A 477 5.42 -19.03 9.28
C PRO A 477 4.34 -19.35 10.32
N GLN A 478 4.73 -19.99 11.43
CA GLN A 478 3.83 -20.46 12.50
C GLN A 478 2.72 -21.42 12.04
N GLN A 479 2.86 -22.00 10.85
CA GLN A 479 1.88 -22.89 10.23
C GLN A 479 2.47 -24.27 9.92
N HIS A 480 3.65 -24.58 10.46
CA HIS A 480 4.33 -25.85 10.26
C HIS A 480 4.95 -26.38 11.57
N GLU A 481 5.15 -27.69 11.62
CA GLU A 481 5.92 -28.38 12.65
C GLU A 481 6.70 -29.52 11.99
N LEU A 482 8.02 -29.56 12.18
CA LEU A 482 8.89 -30.63 11.72
C LEU A 482 9.53 -31.30 12.94
N LYS A 483 9.37 -32.62 13.05
CA LYS A 483 9.97 -33.45 14.09
C LYS A 483 10.73 -34.59 13.46
N ALA A 484 11.90 -34.90 14.00
CA ALA A 484 12.66 -36.08 13.63
C ALA A 484 13.18 -36.78 14.88
N GLU A 485 13.09 -38.10 14.92
CA GLU A 485 13.54 -38.91 16.05
C GLU A 485 14.15 -40.23 15.55
N LYS A 486 15.07 -40.78 16.34
CA LYS A 486 15.68 -42.10 16.14
C LYS A 486 15.30 -42.97 17.32
N LYS A 487 14.72 -44.14 17.06
CA LYS A 487 14.33 -45.07 18.12
C LYS A 487 14.32 -46.51 17.62
N ASN A 488 14.98 -47.40 18.35
CA ASN A 488 14.99 -48.85 18.12
C ASN A 488 15.37 -49.23 16.67
N GLY A 489 16.46 -48.67 16.13
CA GLY A 489 16.87 -48.93 14.74
C GLY A 489 15.94 -48.37 13.66
N VAL A 490 15.03 -47.44 14.01
CA VAL A 490 14.13 -46.76 13.06
C VAL A 490 14.30 -45.25 13.16
N TYR A 491 14.42 -44.60 12.01
CA TYR A 491 14.36 -43.15 11.88
C TYR A 491 12.94 -42.71 11.53
N TYR A 492 12.43 -41.72 12.23
CA TYR A 492 11.11 -41.14 12.01
C TYR A 492 11.24 -39.66 11.67
N ALA A 493 10.58 -39.22 10.61
CA ALA A 493 10.37 -37.82 10.28
C ALA A 493 8.87 -37.53 10.14
N TYR A 494 8.41 -36.51 10.86
CA TYR A 494 7.04 -36.04 10.86
C TYR A 494 6.98 -34.57 10.48
N LEU A 495 6.19 -34.26 9.46
CA LEU A 495 5.96 -32.89 9.00
C LEU A 495 4.47 -32.61 8.99
N THR A 496 4.09 -31.57 9.72
CA THR A 496 2.73 -31.06 9.74
C THR A 496 2.71 -29.66 9.14
N ILE A 497 1.80 -29.38 8.21
CA ILE A 497 1.65 -28.06 7.58
C ILE A 497 0.17 -27.71 7.47
N THR A 498 -0.19 -26.48 7.81
CA THR A 498 -1.51 -25.93 7.50
C THR A 498 -1.50 -25.35 6.08
N LEU A 499 -2.21 -25.99 5.17
CA LEU A 499 -2.35 -25.58 3.78
C LEU A 499 -3.48 -24.55 3.64
N LYS A 500 -3.41 -23.75 2.58
CA LYS A 500 -4.40 -22.73 2.20
C LYS A 500 -4.71 -22.83 0.73
#